data_AF-U5Q7Z3-F1
#
_entry.id   AF-U5Q7Z3-F1
#
_cell.length_a   1.000
_cell.length_b   1.000
_cell.length_c   1.000
_cell.angle_alpha   90.00
_cell.angle_beta   90.00
_cell.angle_gamma   90.00
#
_symmetry.space_group_name_H-M   'P 1'
#
loop_
_entity.id
_entity.type
_entity.pdbx_description
1 polymer ?
#
loop_
_entity_poly.entity_id
_entity_poly.type
_entity_poly.pdbx_seq_one_letter_code
_entity_poly.pdbx_strand_id
1 'polypeptide(L)'
;MVEKLKKKMYNCLIKKITTPLALLSVLLIISCKTSTVHINAQKEIGKWKNELINKKMIGAPCSYKDVSRQQASEWLKENPGQMDAFPSDGKSISTVNADFDGDGKQDLLLYFLSENCTGHNGDTPSFARIVYADGTYTSDLMTEIRLSILDKYNEKRKSEKLKEITDSYFNESVTISYDNGIKGEFKLYANDDAHCCPSYKGTYFYDVNGKKIEILLN
;
A
#
# COMPACT_ATOMS: atom_id res chain seq x y z
N MET A 1 17.85 22.93 17.47
CA MET A 1 17.18 23.37 18.70
C MET A 1 16.07 24.32 18.25
N VAL A 2 14.89 23.79 17.92
CA VAL A 2 13.76 23.51 18.83
C VAL A 2 12.75 24.65 18.72
N GLU A 3 11.50 24.27 18.46
CA GLU A 3 10.27 25.05 18.64
C GLU A 3 9.93 26.14 17.61
N LYS A 4 9.62 25.71 16.39
CA LYS A 4 8.48 26.33 15.68
C LYS A 4 7.20 25.55 16.00
N LEU A 5 6.44 26.12 16.93
CA LEU A 5 4.98 26.23 16.87
C LEU A 5 4.19 24.91 16.82
N LYS A 6 4.13 24.21 17.97
CA LYS A 6 2.98 23.38 18.33
C LYS A 6 1.76 24.27 18.55
N LYS A 7 1.06 24.61 17.46
CA LYS A 7 -0.28 25.21 17.50
C LYS A 7 -1.31 24.15 17.12
N LYS A 8 -1.71 23.34 18.09
CA LYS A 8 -3.04 22.70 18.12
C LYS A 8 -3.57 22.88 19.54
N MET A 9 -4.50 23.82 19.64
CA MET A 9 -5.18 24.24 20.85
C MET A 9 -5.91 23.06 21.49
N TYR A 10 -5.48 22.66 22.69
CA TYR A 10 -6.30 21.87 23.59
C TYR A 10 -7.26 22.80 24.32
N ASN A 11 -8.47 22.98 23.80
CA ASN A 11 -9.54 23.63 24.56
C ASN A 11 -10.22 22.57 25.45
N CYS A 12 -9.61 22.29 26.61
CA CYS A 12 -10.33 21.70 27.73
C CYS A 12 -10.58 22.84 28.75
N LEU A 13 -11.77 23.42 28.70
CA LEU A 13 -12.18 24.53 29.56
C LEU A 13 -12.37 24.03 31.01
N ILE A 14 -11.33 24.19 31.84
CA ILE A 14 -11.43 23.96 33.29
C ILE A 14 -12.17 25.16 33.90
N LYS A 15 -13.47 25.04 34.16
CA LYS A 15 -14.17 25.97 35.06
C LYS A 15 -13.71 25.69 36.49
N LYS A 16 -12.89 26.59 37.06
CA LYS A 16 -12.56 26.59 38.50
C LYS A 16 -13.84 26.86 39.30
N ILE A 17 -14.28 25.87 40.08
CA ILE A 17 -15.30 26.05 41.12
C ILE A 17 -14.54 26.20 42.43
N THR A 18 -14.59 27.39 43.02
CA THR A 18 -14.07 27.68 44.36
C THR A 18 -15.23 27.67 45.36
N THR A 19 -15.33 26.62 46.20
CA THR A 19 -15.96 26.68 47.53
C THR A 19 -15.68 25.38 48.32
N PRO A 20 -15.66 25.42 49.67
CA PRO A 20 -14.92 24.46 50.49
C PRO A 20 -15.77 23.29 51.03
N LEU A 21 -15.06 22.19 51.32
CA LEU A 21 -15.41 21.10 52.25
C LEU A 21 -16.82 20.49 52.14
N ALA A 22 -16.96 19.51 51.25
CA ALA A 22 -17.76 18.32 51.51
C ALA A 22 -17.13 17.14 50.77
N LEU A 23 -16.79 16.09 51.51
CA LEU A 23 -16.26 14.82 51.01
C LEU A 23 -17.33 14.15 50.15
N LEU A 24 -17.32 14.40 48.84
CA LEU A 24 -18.09 13.63 47.87
C LEU A 24 -17.13 13.29 46.73
N SER A 25 -16.70 12.03 46.68
CA SER A 25 -15.89 11.45 45.60
C SER A 25 -16.70 11.44 44.30
N VAL A 26 -16.78 12.60 43.65
CA VAL A 26 -17.34 12.72 42.30
C VAL A 26 -16.25 12.24 41.34
N LEU A 27 -16.40 11.02 40.83
CA LEU A 27 -15.69 10.57 39.63
C LEU A 27 -16.07 11.54 38.50
N LEU A 28 -15.18 12.50 38.24
CA LEU A 28 -15.19 13.27 37.00
C LEU A 28 -14.83 12.30 35.87
N ILE A 29 -15.85 11.71 35.25
CA ILE A 29 -15.70 11.00 33.98
C ILE A 29 -15.43 12.09 32.93
N ILE A 30 -14.15 12.39 32.73
CA ILE A 30 -13.68 13.24 31.63
C ILE A 30 -13.91 12.45 30.36
N SER A 31 -15.13 12.55 29.82
CA SER A 31 -15.47 12.05 28.50
C SER A 31 -14.78 12.94 27.46
N CYS A 32 -13.50 12.67 27.21
CA CYS A 32 -12.78 13.23 26.08
C CYS A 32 -13.48 12.71 24.81
N LYS A 33 -14.25 13.56 24.12
CA LYS A 33 -14.75 13.22 22.79
C LYS A 33 -13.55 13.18 21.86
N THR A 34 -12.99 11.99 21.65
CA THR A 34 -11.94 11.76 20.68
C THR A 34 -12.54 12.09 19.31
N SER A 35 -12.17 13.23 18.75
CA SER A 35 -12.50 13.57 17.37
C SER A 35 -11.78 12.55 16.49
N THR A 36 -12.50 11.53 16.02
CA THR A 36 -11.99 10.56 15.06
C THR A 36 -11.59 11.32 13.80
N VAL A 37 -10.29 11.47 13.56
CA VAL A 37 -9.77 12.04 12.33
C VAL A 37 -10.13 11.06 11.22
N HIS A 38 -11.08 11.44 10.37
CA HIS A 38 -11.49 10.61 9.25
C HIS A 38 -10.60 10.93 8.05
N ILE A 39 -9.79 9.96 7.61
CA ILE A 39 -8.95 10.10 6.42
C ILE A 39 -9.85 10.17 5.18
N ASN A 40 -9.64 11.16 4.30
CA ASN A 40 -10.40 11.27 3.05
C ASN A 40 -9.72 10.44 1.96
N ALA A 41 -10.25 9.25 1.70
CA ALA A 41 -9.67 8.32 0.75
C ALA A 41 -9.53 8.89 -0.67
N GLN A 42 -10.52 9.62 -1.18
CA GLN A 42 -10.47 10.21 -2.52
C GLN A 42 -9.35 11.24 -2.65
N LYS A 43 -9.15 12.05 -1.61
CA LYS A 43 -8.06 13.01 -1.57
C LYS A 43 -6.70 12.32 -1.53
N GLU A 44 -6.53 11.29 -0.71
CA GLU A 44 -5.27 10.55 -0.62
C GLU A 44 -4.97 9.75 -1.89
N ILE A 45 -5.99 9.19 -2.54
CA ILE A 45 -5.88 8.57 -3.87
C ILE A 45 -5.34 9.57 -4.89
N GLY A 46 -5.92 10.78 -4.97
CA GLY A 46 -5.47 11.81 -5.90
C GLY A 46 -4.02 12.24 -5.64
N LYS A 47 -3.63 12.40 -4.37
CA LYS A 47 -2.25 12.70 -3.97
C LYS A 47 -1.29 11.58 -4.36
N TRP A 48 -1.62 10.34 -4.01
CA TRP A 48 -0.78 9.17 -4.29
C TRP A 48 -0.60 8.94 -5.79
N LYS A 49 -1.68 9.10 -6.56
CA LYS A 49 -1.63 9.04 -8.03
C LYS A 49 -0.59 10.00 -8.61
N ASN A 50 -0.63 11.26 -8.20
CA ASN A 50 0.32 12.27 -8.67
C ASN A 50 1.76 11.92 -8.26
N GLU A 51 1.97 11.39 -7.06
CA GLU A 51 3.29 10.95 -6.61
C GLU A 51 3.84 9.79 -7.45
N LEU A 52 3.02 8.78 -7.75
CA LEU A 52 3.44 7.64 -8.57
C LEU A 52 3.81 8.07 -10.00
N ILE A 53 3.03 8.98 -10.60
CA ILE A 53 3.31 9.57 -11.92
C ILE A 53 4.63 10.36 -11.87
N ASN A 54 4.81 11.23 -10.87
CA ASN A 54 6.02 12.05 -10.74
C ASN A 54 7.28 11.21 -10.52
N LYS A 55 7.16 10.10 -9.78
CA LYS A 55 8.24 9.11 -9.61
C LYS A 55 8.44 8.22 -10.83
N LYS A 56 7.61 8.34 -11.87
CA LYS A 56 7.59 7.46 -13.06
C LYS A 56 7.44 5.98 -12.70
N MET A 57 6.79 5.70 -11.56
CA MET A 57 6.46 4.33 -11.15
C MET A 57 5.25 3.80 -11.93
N ILE A 58 4.42 4.73 -12.40
CA ILE A 58 3.33 4.57 -13.36
C ILE A 58 3.43 5.77 -14.33
N GLY A 59 2.86 5.72 -15.54
CA GLY A 59 2.97 6.86 -16.46
C GLY A 59 3.77 6.68 -17.74
N ALA A 60 4.37 5.52 -18.02
CA ALA A 60 5.02 5.30 -19.31
C ALA A 60 4.01 4.70 -20.30
N PRO A 61 3.73 5.39 -21.43
CA PRO A 61 2.61 5.09 -22.28
C PRO A 61 2.80 3.77 -23.02
N CYS A 62 1.68 3.09 -23.18
CA CYS A 62 1.41 2.14 -24.25
C CYS A 62 2.23 2.51 -25.51
N SER A 63 3.20 1.68 -25.86
CA SER A 63 3.96 1.85 -27.09
C SER A 63 3.10 1.34 -28.25
N TYR A 64 2.36 2.25 -28.90
CA TYR A 64 1.52 1.97 -30.07
C TYR A 64 2.31 1.66 -31.35
N LYS A 65 3.48 1.01 -31.23
CA LYS A 65 4.34 0.68 -32.38
C LYS A 65 3.67 -0.26 -33.37
N ASP A 66 2.70 -1.04 -32.90
CA ASP A 66 2.00 -2.07 -33.68
C ASP A 66 0.54 -1.70 -34.03
N VAL A 67 0.08 -0.49 -33.71
CA VAL A 67 -1.26 -0.01 -34.07
C VAL A 67 -1.20 1.35 -34.77
N SER A 68 -2.18 1.63 -35.63
CA SER A 68 -2.24 2.94 -36.29
C SER A 68 -2.47 4.07 -35.30
N ARG A 69 -2.02 5.28 -35.66
CA ARG A 69 -2.25 6.51 -34.86
C ARG A 69 -3.75 6.74 -34.56
N GLN A 70 -4.63 6.34 -35.49
CA GLN A 70 -6.07 6.47 -35.33
C GLN A 70 -6.62 5.48 -34.28
N GLN A 71 -6.24 4.20 -34.37
CA GLN A 71 -6.63 3.18 -33.39
C GLN A 71 -6.13 3.52 -31.97
N ALA A 72 -4.88 4.00 -31.86
CA ALA A 72 -4.35 4.50 -30.60
C ALA A 72 -5.20 5.68 -30.07
N SER A 73 -5.56 6.64 -30.93
CA SER A 73 -6.35 7.80 -30.52
C SER A 73 -7.80 7.45 -30.13
N GLU A 74 -8.42 6.46 -30.75
CA GLU A 74 -9.78 6.01 -30.43
C GLU A 74 -9.79 5.29 -29.08
N TRP A 75 -8.84 4.37 -28.87
CA TRP A 75 -8.67 3.68 -27.60
C TRP A 75 -8.38 4.63 -26.44
N LEU A 76 -7.58 5.68 -26.66
CA LEU A 76 -7.29 6.72 -25.66
C LEU A 76 -8.50 7.57 -25.27
N LYS A 77 -9.44 7.79 -26.20
CA LYS A 77 -10.69 8.48 -25.90
C LYS A 77 -11.61 7.64 -25.02
N GLU A 78 -11.57 6.32 -25.21
CA GLU A 78 -12.32 5.35 -24.42
C GLU A 78 -11.64 5.05 -23.07
N ASN A 79 -10.31 5.21 -22.97
CA ASN A 79 -9.51 4.85 -21.79
C ASN A 79 -8.56 5.98 -21.33
N PRO A 80 -9.05 7.19 -21.03
CA PRO A 80 -8.21 8.37 -20.78
C PRO A 80 -7.26 8.23 -19.57
N GLY A 81 -7.52 7.32 -18.63
CA GLY A 81 -6.68 7.05 -17.46
C GLY A 81 -5.57 6.01 -17.68
N GLN A 82 -5.65 5.17 -18.72
CA GLN A 82 -4.73 4.05 -18.93
C GLN A 82 -3.39 4.43 -19.55
N MET A 83 -3.22 5.65 -20.08
CA MET A 83 -1.88 6.15 -20.46
C MET A 83 -0.89 6.15 -19.31
N ASP A 84 -1.43 6.21 -18.08
CA ASP A 84 -0.64 6.21 -16.86
C ASP A 84 -0.58 4.84 -16.18
N ALA A 85 -0.92 3.74 -16.87
CA ALA A 85 -1.03 2.39 -16.30
C ALA A 85 -2.04 2.26 -15.14
N PHE A 86 -3.01 3.19 -15.05
CA PHE A 86 -4.17 3.07 -14.16
C PHE A 86 -5.26 2.23 -14.83
N PRO A 87 -5.97 1.36 -14.10
CA PRO A 87 -7.12 0.62 -14.63
C PRO A 87 -8.26 1.54 -15.09
N SER A 88 -8.87 1.28 -16.26
CA SER A 88 -9.84 2.20 -16.90
C SER A 88 -11.30 2.05 -16.43
N ASP A 89 -11.72 0.91 -15.91
CA ASP A 89 -13.16 0.57 -15.95
C ASP A 89 -13.69 -0.29 -14.78
N GLY A 90 -13.05 -0.25 -13.60
CA GLY A 90 -13.68 -0.82 -12.38
C GLY A 90 -12.75 -1.45 -11.35
N LYS A 91 -11.44 -1.53 -11.62
CA LYS A 91 -10.43 -1.79 -10.58
C LYS A 91 -9.98 -0.48 -9.94
N SER A 92 -10.92 0.24 -9.32
CA SER A 92 -10.58 1.38 -8.48
C SER A 92 -9.49 1.02 -7.48
N ILE A 93 -8.64 1.99 -7.11
CA ILE A 93 -7.79 1.85 -5.92
C ILE A 93 -8.68 1.39 -4.78
N SER A 94 -8.44 0.16 -4.34
CA SER A 94 -9.21 -0.48 -3.29
C SER A 94 -8.76 0.12 -1.97
N THR A 95 -9.73 0.29 -1.07
CA THR A 95 -9.52 0.97 0.20
C THR A 95 -9.96 0.08 1.34
N VAL A 96 -9.11 -0.04 2.37
CA VAL A 96 -9.45 -0.72 3.62
C VAL A 96 -9.18 0.23 4.77
N ASN A 97 -10.17 0.41 5.64
CA ASN A 97 -10.01 1.12 6.90
C ASN A 97 -9.80 0.11 8.01
N ALA A 98 -8.74 0.27 8.78
CA ALA A 98 -8.42 -0.53 9.96
C ALA A 98 -7.48 0.25 10.86
N ASP A 99 -7.31 -0.18 12.11
CA ASP A 99 -6.23 0.28 12.97
C ASP A 99 -4.99 -0.57 12.65
N PHE A 100 -4.15 -0.10 11.73
CA PHE A 100 -3.02 -0.89 11.23
C PHE A 100 -1.80 -0.79 12.15
N ASP A 101 -1.63 0.32 12.87
CA ASP A 101 -0.53 0.56 13.79
C ASP A 101 -0.87 0.35 15.29
N GLY A 102 -2.11 -0.03 15.59
CA GLY A 102 -2.57 -0.36 16.94
C GLY A 102 -2.69 0.86 17.86
N ASP A 103 -2.72 2.09 17.32
CA ASP A 103 -2.83 3.32 18.10
C ASP A 103 -4.27 3.66 18.55
N GLY A 104 -5.23 2.80 18.19
CA GLY A 104 -6.64 2.96 18.48
C GLY A 104 -7.39 3.88 17.51
N LYS A 105 -6.75 4.32 16.43
CA LYS A 105 -7.36 5.16 15.38
C LYS A 105 -7.50 4.38 14.08
N GLN A 106 -8.35 4.89 13.19
CA GLN A 106 -8.57 4.30 11.87
C GLN A 106 -7.58 4.88 10.88
N ASP A 107 -6.77 3.99 10.32
CA ASP A 107 -5.88 4.22 9.19
C ASP A 107 -6.57 3.83 7.87
N LEU A 108 -5.88 4.08 6.76
CA LEU A 108 -6.36 3.81 5.42
C LEU A 108 -5.29 3.09 4.59
N LEU A 109 -5.58 1.85 4.21
CA LEU A 109 -4.82 1.13 3.18
C LEU A 109 -5.42 1.40 1.81
N LEU A 110 -4.58 1.82 0.88
CA LEU A 110 -4.85 2.01 -0.54
C LEU A 110 -4.07 0.94 -1.32
N TYR A 111 -4.71 0.21 -2.24
CA TYR A 111 -4.00 -0.75 -3.08
C TYR A 111 -4.64 -0.95 -4.45
N PHE A 112 -3.84 -1.29 -5.45
CA PHE A 112 -4.31 -1.64 -6.79
C PHE A 112 -3.30 -2.49 -7.56
N LEU A 113 -3.79 -3.07 -8.65
CA LEU A 113 -3.01 -3.79 -9.65
C LEU A 113 -2.89 -2.90 -10.89
N SER A 114 -1.67 -2.58 -11.36
CA SER A 114 -1.50 -1.76 -12.57
C SER A 114 -1.68 -2.55 -13.86
N GLU A 115 -2.34 -1.99 -14.86
CA GLU A 115 -2.57 -2.67 -16.13
C GLU A 115 -1.53 -2.25 -17.18
N ASN A 116 -0.87 -3.23 -17.79
CA ASN A 116 0.03 -2.99 -18.92
C ASN A 116 -0.80 -2.84 -20.21
N CYS A 117 -0.65 -1.73 -20.94
CA CYS A 117 -1.49 -1.49 -22.13
C CYS A 117 -1.15 -2.32 -23.37
N THR A 118 -0.03 -3.06 -23.42
CA THR A 118 0.52 -3.57 -24.69
C THR A 118 0.34 -5.07 -24.90
N GLY A 119 -0.47 -5.75 -24.06
CA GLY A 119 -0.61 -7.22 -24.13
C GLY A 119 0.73 -7.95 -24.00
N HIS A 120 1.77 -7.29 -23.49
CA HIS A 120 3.04 -7.92 -23.19
C HIS A 120 2.87 -8.77 -21.93
N ASN A 121 3.33 -10.00 -22.02
CA ASN A 121 3.51 -10.94 -20.92
C ASN A 121 4.55 -10.39 -19.94
N GLY A 122 4.13 -9.48 -19.08
CA GLY A 122 4.87 -9.02 -17.92
C GLY A 122 3.84 -8.84 -16.81
N ASP A 123 4.11 -9.44 -15.64
CA ASP A 123 3.18 -9.42 -14.53
C ASP A 123 2.79 -7.98 -14.16
N THR A 124 1.54 -7.81 -13.73
CA THR A 124 0.98 -6.54 -13.28
C THR A 124 1.52 -6.20 -11.90
N PRO A 125 2.36 -5.15 -11.73
CA PRO A 125 2.82 -4.79 -10.40
C PRO A 125 1.66 -4.38 -9.49
N SER A 126 1.69 -4.93 -8.28
CA SER A 126 0.83 -4.47 -7.17
C SER A 126 1.39 -3.19 -6.58
N PHE A 127 0.50 -2.27 -6.23
CA PHE A 127 0.83 -1.06 -5.48
C PHE A 127 0.01 -1.07 -4.20
N ALA A 128 0.65 -0.72 -3.08
CA ALA A 128 -0.01 -0.59 -1.79
C ALA A 128 0.60 0.56 -0.99
N ARG A 129 -0.23 1.23 -0.19
CA ARG A 129 0.16 2.30 0.74
C ARG A 129 -0.78 2.31 1.94
N ILE A 130 -0.24 2.35 3.14
CA ILE A 130 -0.98 2.70 4.34
C ILE A 130 -0.80 4.19 4.60
N VAL A 131 -1.90 4.90 4.85
CA VAL A 131 -1.96 6.27 5.35
C VAL A 131 -2.46 6.20 6.78
N TYR A 132 -1.64 6.64 7.73
CA TYR A 132 -1.96 6.60 9.15
C TYR A 132 -2.87 7.77 9.56
N ALA A 133 -3.58 7.62 10.66
CA ALA A 133 -4.49 8.64 11.20
C ALA A 133 -3.81 9.99 11.51
N ASP A 134 -2.48 9.98 11.74
CA ASP A 134 -1.68 11.18 11.95
C ASP A 134 -1.27 11.91 10.64
N GLY A 135 -1.56 11.29 9.48
CA GLY A 135 -1.27 11.79 8.14
C GLY A 135 0.08 11.35 7.58
N THR A 136 0.88 10.58 8.32
CA THR A 136 2.06 9.89 7.80
C THR A 136 1.64 8.69 6.93
N TYR A 137 2.58 8.10 6.18
CA TYR A 137 2.26 7.00 5.28
C TYR A 137 3.49 6.13 4.99
N THR A 138 3.26 4.89 4.57
CA THR A 138 4.31 3.97 4.11
C THR A 138 4.84 4.39 2.73
N SER A 139 6.16 4.42 2.56
CA SER A 139 6.79 4.60 1.25
C SER A 139 7.00 3.27 0.55
N ASP A 140 6.53 3.15 -0.70
CA ASP A 140 6.89 2.09 -1.65
C ASP A 140 6.83 0.64 -1.08
N LEU A 141 5.81 0.36 -0.26
CA LEU A 141 5.64 -0.88 0.51
C LEU A 141 5.82 -2.17 -0.31
N MET A 142 5.21 -2.24 -1.49
CA MET A 142 5.32 -3.43 -2.34
C MET A 142 6.75 -3.63 -2.87
N THR A 143 7.53 -2.56 -3.04
CA THR A 143 8.94 -2.68 -3.40
C THR A 143 9.73 -3.32 -2.27
N GLU A 144 9.50 -2.92 -1.02
CA GLU A 144 10.16 -3.50 0.16
C GLU A 144 9.82 -4.99 0.31
N ILE A 145 8.56 -5.37 0.08
CA ILE A 145 8.11 -6.77 0.07
C ILE A 145 8.83 -7.58 -1.01
N ARG A 146 8.89 -7.08 -2.24
CA ARG A 146 9.59 -7.76 -3.36
C ARG A 146 11.05 -7.99 -3.08
N LEU A 147 11.76 -6.95 -2.63
CA LEU A 147 13.18 -7.06 -2.29
C LEU A 147 13.40 -8.11 -1.19
N SER A 148 12.55 -8.13 -0.16
CA SER A 148 12.63 -9.12 0.91
C SER A 148 12.38 -10.56 0.43
N ILE A 149 11.46 -10.75 -0.53
CA ILE A 149 11.20 -12.05 -1.15
C ILE A 149 12.44 -12.51 -1.95
N LEU A 150 13.02 -11.61 -2.75
CA LEU A 150 14.21 -11.90 -3.55
C LEU A 150 15.42 -12.22 -2.65
N ASP A 151 15.62 -11.47 -1.58
CA ASP A 151 16.67 -11.73 -0.60
C ASP A 151 16.50 -13.11 0.05
N LYS A 152 15.27 -13.44 0.50
CA LYS A 152 14.98 -14.75 1.08
C LYS A 152 15.22 -15.89 0.09
N TYR A 153 14.81 -15.71 -1.17
CA TYR A 153 15.07 -16.67 -2.23
C TYR A 153 16.57 -16.87 -2.45
N ASN A 154 17.33 -15.78 -2.54
CA ASN A 154 18.78 -15.81 -2.76
C ASN A 154 19.53 -16.44 -1.58
N GLU A 155 19.07 -16.27 -0.35
CA GLU A 155 19.58 -17.00 0.81
C GLU A 155 19.35 -18.50 0.69
N LYS A 156 18.11 -18.91 0.41
CA LYS A 156 17.75 -20.33 0.26
C LYS A 156 18.51 -20.98 -0.91
N ARG A 157 18.73 -20.25 -2.00
CA ARG A 157 19.52 -20.68 -3.17
C ARG A 157 21.00 -20.98 -2.84
N LYS A 158 21.56 -20.37 -1.79
CA LYS A 158 22.94 -20.67 -1.37
C LYS A 158 23.06 -22.04 -0.69
N SER A 159 22.03 -22.44 0.06
CA SER A 159 21.99 -23.72 0.78
C SER A 159 21.36 -24.85 -0.03
N GLU A 160 20.38 -24.51 -0.87
CA GLU A 160 19.62 -25.43 -1.71
C GLU A 160 19.92 -25.05 -3.16
N LYS A 161 20.31 -26.00 -4.01
CA LYS A 161 20.74 -25.73 -5.40
C LYS A 161 19.58 -25.29 -6.32
N LEU A 162 18.90 -24.20 -5.96
CA LEU A 162 17.79 -23.61 -6.68
C LEU A 162 18.30 -22.93 -7.96
N LYS A 163 17.44 -22.89 -8.98
CA LYS A 163 17.73 -22.26 -10.26
C LYS A 163 17.82 -20.74 -10.12
N GLU A 164 18.40 -20.08 -11.10
CA GLU A 164 18.28 -18.62 -11.20
C GLU A 164 16.87 -18.24 -11.63
N ILE A 165 16.32 -17.19 -11.02
CA ILE A 165 14.99 -16.66 -11.35
C ILE A 165 15.11 -15.50 -12.32
N THR A 166 14.07 -15.33 -13.12
CA THR A 166 13.94 -14.19 -14.03
C THR A 166 13.34 -12.98 -13.31
N ASP A 167 13.81 -11.79 -13.68
CA ASP A 167 13.26 -10.52 -13.19
C ASP A 167 11.88 -10.19 -13.81
N SER A 168 11.43 -10.98 -14.79
CA SER A 168 10.28 -10.64 -15.64
C SER A 168 8.91 -11.10 -15.11
N TYR A 169 8.87 -12.06 -14.18
CA TYR A 169 7.64 -12.72 -13.76
C TYR A 169 7.49 -12.78 -12.24
N PHE A 170 7.29 -11.62 -11.61
CA PHE A 170 6.92 -11.57 -10.19
C PHE A 170 5.42 -11.38 -10.06
N ASN A 171 4.68 -12.46 -9.80
CA ASN A 171 3.23 -12.39 -9.63
C ASN A 171 2.87 -12.40 -8.14
N GLU A 172 2.24 -11.31 -7.68
CA GLU A 172 1.75 -11.14 -6.31
C GLU A 172 0.24 -11.14 -6.27
N SER A 173 -0.33 -11.94 -5.36
CA SER A 173 -1.69 -11.74 -4.91
C SER A 173 -1.68 -11.25 -3.47
N VAL A 174 -2.15 -10.02 -3.25
CA VAL A 174 -2.25 -9.42 -1.92
C VAL A 174 -3.57 -9.83 -1.27
N THR A 175 -3.51 -10.38 -0.06
CA THR A 175 -4.68 -10.63 0.80
C THR A 175 -4.53 -9.85 2.09
N ILE A 176 -5.45 -8.93 2.35
CA ILE A 176 -5.38 -8.08 3.54
C ILE A 176 -6.12 -8.78 4.68
N SER A 177 -5.45 -8.92 5.83
CA SER A 177 -5.97 -9.56 7.04
C SER A 177 -5.97 -8.53 8.17
N TYR A 178 -7.05 -8.48 8.94
CA TYR A 178 -7.30 -7.45 9.97
C TYR A 178 -6.57 -7.66 11.31
N ASP A 179 -5.55 -8.52 11.33
CA ASP A 179 -4.68 -8.74 12.49
C ASP A 179 -3.28 -8.21 12.17
N ASN A 180 -3.13 -6.87 12.19
CA ASN A 180 -1.85 -6.17 12.19
C ASN A 180 -0.91 -6.45 11.01
N GLY A 181 -1.43 -6.58 9.77
CA GLY A 181 -0.51 -6.68 8.65
C GLY A 181 -1.12 -6.89 7.27
N ILE A 182 -0.22 -7.00 6.30
CA ILE A 182 -0.56 -7.28 4.90
C ILE A 182 0.00 -8.65 4.56
N LYS A 183 -0.89 -9.58 4.16
CA LYS A 183 -0.50 -10.92 3.72
C LYS A 183 -0.55 -10.98 2.21
N GLY A 184 0.15 -11.94 1.64
CA GLY A 184 -0.01 -12.24 0.24
C GLY A 184 0.69 -13.52 -0.15
N GLU A 185 0.41 -13.95 -1.37
CA GLU A 185 1.12 -15.03 -2.03
C GLU A 185 1.97 -14.44 -3.15
N PHE A 186 3.10 -15.09 -3.42
CA PHE A 186 3.97 -14.74 -4.52
C PHE A 186 4.37 -15.98 -5.32
N LYS A 187 4.71 -15.75 -6.58
CA LYS A 187 5.25 -16.76 -7.51
C LYS A 187 6.55 -16.23 -8.10
N LEU A 188 7.56 -17.10 -8.19
CA LEU A 188 8.84 -16.81 -8.84
C LEU A 188 9.07 -17.85 -9.94
N TYR A 189 9.64 -17.39 -11.05
CA TYR A 189 9.89 -18.22 -12.22
C TYR A 189 11.40 -18.34 -12.42
N ALA A 190 11.86 -19.57 -12.60
CA ALA A 190 13.22 -19.82 -13.05
C ALA A 190 13.40 -19.32 -14.50
N ASN A 191 14.64 -19.06 -14.91
CA ASN A 191 14.95 -18.60 -16.27
C ASN A 191 14.46 -19.54 -17.39
N ASP A 192 14.27 -20.82 -17.07
CA ASP A 192 13.80 -21.85 -18.00
C ASP A 192 12.32 -22.22 -17.81
N ASP A 193 11.59 -21.53 -16.94
CA ASP A 193 10.17 -21.79 -16.73
C ASP A 193 9.31 -21.32 -17.90
N ALA A 194 8.28 -22.11 -18.22
CA ALA A 194 7.20 -21.65 -19.05
C ALA A 194 6.35 -20.62 -18.27
N HIS A 195 5.82 -19.61 -18.97
CA HIS A 195 5.01 -18.54 -18.37
C HIS A 195 3.81 -19.02 -17.54
N CYS A 196 3.28 -20.21 -17.82
CA CYS A 196 2.16 -20.79 -17.06
C CYS A 196 2.54 -21.30 -15.67
N CYS A 197 3.83 -21.53 -15.43
CA CYS A 197 4.27 -22.63 -14.61
C CYS A 197 5.45 -22.21 -13.73
N PRO A 198 5.19 -21.50 -12.62
CA PRO A 198 6.25 -21.04 -11.72
C PRO A 198 6.92 -22.22 -11.01
N SER A 199 8.25 -22.22 -10.98
CA SER A 199 9.06 -23.17 -10.21
C SER A 199 8.94 -22.96 -8.70
N TYR A 200 8.67 -21.73 -8.25
CA TYR A 200 8.62 -21.41 -6.82
C TYR A 200 7.40 -20.58 -6.45
N LYS A 201 6.90 -20.81 -5.25
CA LYS A 201 5.78 -20.08 -4.69
C LYS A 201 5.96 -19.89 -3.20
N GLY A 202 5.29 -18.91 -2.63
CA GLY A 202 5.36 -18.71 -1.20
C GLY A 202 4.31 -17.73 -0.72
N THR A 203 4.40 -17.43 0.56
CA THR A 203 3.56 -16.44 1.22
C THR A 203 4.43 -15.43 1.93
N TYR A 204 3.93 -14.21 2.07
CA TYR A 204 4.53 -13.19 2.91
C TYR A 204 3.53 -12.63 3.91
N PHE A 205 4.07 -12.11 5.01
CA PHE A 205 3.35 -11.29 5.98
C PHE A 205 4.18 -10.05 6.30
N TYR A 206 3.65 -8.87 6.03
CA TYR A 206 4.20 -7.59 6.46
C TYR A 206 3.50 -7.17 7.76
N ASP A 207 4.24 -7.21 8.87
CA ASP A 207 3.85 -6.63 10.14
C ASP A 207 4.09 -5.12 10.09
N VAL A 208 2.99 -4.35 10.15
CA VAL A 208 3.01 -2.90 10.08
C VAL A 208 3.70 -2.29 11.30
N ASN A 209 3.54 -2.90 12.48
CA ASN A 209 4.07 -2.41 13.75
C ASN A 209 5.56 -2.68 13.87
N GLY A 210 5.96 -3.92 13.61
CA GLY A 210 7.36 -4.33 13.62
C GLY A 210 8.15 -3.87 12.41
N LYS A 211 7.48 -3.37 11.35
CA LYS A 211 8.05 -3.15 10.01
C LYS A 211 8.86 -4.35 9.54
N LYS A 212 8.32 -5.54 9.83
CA LYS A 212 9.00 -6.81 9.61
C LYS A 212 8.28 -7.56 8.51
N ILE A 213 9.04 -8.14 7.59
CA ILE A 213 8.53 -8.98 6.52
C ILE A 213 8.92 -10.43 6.84
N GLU A 214 7.91 -11.28 7.00
CA GLU A 214 8.09 -12.73 7.15
C GLU A 214 7.78 -13.42 5.83
N ILE A 215 8.75 -14.17 5.31
CA ILE A 215 8.65 -14.88 4.04
C ILE A 215 8.70 -16.39 4.28
N LEU A 216 7.67 -17.09 3.79
CA LEU A 216 7.65 -18.55 3.70
C LEU A 216 7.74 -18.96 2.23
N LEU A 217 8.89 -19.51 1.85
CA LEU A 217 9.17 -20.00 0.50
C LEU A 217 8.99 -21.52 0.45
N ASN A 218 8.05 -21.98 -0.37
CA ASN A 218 7.66 -23.38 -0.53
C ASN A 218 8.32 -24.01 -1.76
#